data_AF-A0A958H396-F1
#
_entry.id   AF-A0A958H396-F1
#
_cell.length_a   1.000
_cell.length_b   1.000
_cell.length_c   1.000
_cell.angle_alpha   90.00
_cell.angle_beta   90.00
_cell.angle_gamma   90.00
#
_symmetry.space_group_name_H-M   'P 1'
#
loop_
_entity.id
_entity.type
_entity.pdbx_description
1 polymer ?
#
loop_
_entity_poly.entity_id
_entity_poly.type
_entity_poly.pdbx_seq_one_letter_code
_entity_poly.pdbx_strand_id
1 'polypeptide(L)'
;GVYSPFVDLVHVSCDESYMYVETETGQPDHEMMWGITAWILRVPIPFRYTGERAWKIPRDPHWLEAHAAAHARGPIAMAVNGVPIYHFDKRPDVALDDSYVYDSKYDTAQQGELDHCGGHAGQGEDYHYHIAPVCLLDHHDLDQPIGYTLGGGKIFYGTGADDYFGEGQYNDINNLPAEPLDECNGLQLADGSYVYYTTHEPPYTIGCYHEEVDWALQIEPHQMRDLGQFGRNATEIISLTVDDEVRTLLFKTDRGELNAIVYQPSTAGPDCWDFQFRTNVDQPVAPETHCRVE
;
A
#
# COMPACT_ATOMS: atom_id res chain seq x y z
N GLY A 1 -4.44 -1.66 -22.21
CA GLY A 1 -5.34 -1.99 -21.09
C GLY A 1 -4.91 -1.19 -19.88
N VAL A 2 -5.67 -1.22 -18.79
CA VAL A 2 -5.36 -0.44 -17.57
C VAL A 2 -3.95 -0.71 -17.00
N TYR A 3 -3.43 -1.94 -17.16
CA TYR A 3 -2.09 -2.36 -16.71
C TYR A 3 -0.96 -2.04 -17.70
N SER A 4 -1.27 -1.50 -18.89
CA SER A 4 -0.27 -1.29 -19.95
C SER A 4 0.91 -0.39 -19.55
N PRO A 5 0.75 0.64 -18.71
CA PRO A 5 1.89 1.42 -18.21
C PRO A 5 2.84 0.62 -17.30
N PHE A 6 2.37 -0.46 -16.69
CA PHE A 6 3.06 -1.17 -15.60
C PHE A 6 3.52 -2.58 -15.99
N VAL A 7 3.68 -2.87 -17.29
CA VAL A 7 4.03 -4.22 -17.80
C VAL A 7 5.38 -4.76 -17.31
N ASP A 8 6.27 -3.88 -16.85
CA ASP A 8 7.55 -4.26 -16.25
C ASP A 8 7.40 -4.65 -14.76
N LEU A 9 6.28 -4.28 -14.12
CA LEU A 9 5.96 -4.57 -12.71
C LEU A 9 4.94 -5.70 -12.54
N VAL A 10 3.98 -5.79 -13.48
CA VAL A 10 2.84 -6.69 -13.39
C VAL A 10 2.68 -7.58 -14.62
N HIS A 11 2.35 -8.85 -14.36
CA HIS A 11 1.82 -9.75 -15.37
C HIS A 11 0.34 -10.02 -15.10
N VAL A 12 -0.49 -9.88 -16.13
CA VAL A 12 -1.94 -10.09 -16.00
C VAL A 12 -2.39 -11.21 -16.93
N SER A 13 -3.09 -12.18 -16.37
CA SER A 13 -3.78 -13.22 -17.11
C SER A 13 -5.24 -13.33 -16.64
N CYS A 14 -6.10 -13.95 -17.44
CA CYS A 14 -7.51 -14.10 -17.09
C CYS A 14 -8.00 -15.50 -17.46
N ASP A 15 -8.91 -16.03 -16.64
CA ASP A 15 -9.81 -17.11 -17.04
C ASP A 15 -11.26 -16.58 -17.14
N GLU A 16 -12.25 -17.47 -17.12
CA GLU A 16 -13.67 -17.08 -17.20
C GLU A 16 -14.16 -16.33 -15.96
N SER A 17 -13.57 -16.57 -14.79
CA SER A 17 -14.04 -16.06 -13.49
C SER A 17 -13.15 -14.97 -12.90
N TYR A 18 -11.83 -15.08 -13.08
CA TYR A 18 -10.84 -14.24 -12.41
C TYR A 18 -9.87 -13.58 -13.39
N MET A 19 -9.46 -12.37 -13.00
CA MET A 19 -8.24 -11.73 -13.44
C MET A 19 -7.16 -12.06 -12.40
N TYR A 20 -6.04 -12.59 -12.87
CA TYR A 20 -4.86 -12.87 -12.07
C TYR A 20 -3.86 -11.75 -12.27
N VAL A 21 -3.45 -11.10 -11.18
CA VAL A 21 -2.40 -10.07 -11.20
C VAL A 21 -1.19 -10.60 -10.45
N GLU A 22 -0.10 -10.79 -11.18
CA GLU A 22 1.16 -11.29 -10.67
C GLU A 22 2.21 -10.19 -10.62
N THR A 23 3.00 -10.15 -9.56
CA THR A 23 4.15 -9.25 -9.44
C THR A 23 5.30 -9.96 -8.71
N GLU A 24 6.51 -9.75 -9.23
CA GLU A 24 7.74 -10.32 -8.65
C GLU A 24 8.22 -9.58 -7.40
N THR A 25 7.73 -8.36 -7.16
CA THR A 25 8.19 -7.55 -6.03
C THR A 25 7.07 -7.01 -5.16
N GLY A 26 5.87 -6.77 -5.69
CA GLY A 26 4.82 -6.04 -4.97
C GLY A 26 5.23 -4.60 -4.63
N GLN A 27 6.17 -4.03 -5.40
CA GLN A 27 6.72 -2.69 -5.18
C GLN A 27 6.52 -1.81 -6.41
N PRO A 28 6.32 -0.49 -6.22
CA PRO A 28 6.22 0.45 -7.31
C PRO A 28 7.58 0.76 -7.95
N ASP A 29 7.56 1.45 -9.08
CA ASP A 29 8.73 2.02 -9.78
C ASP A 29 9.03 3.49 -9.39
N HIS A 30 8.22 4.09 -8.53
CA HIS A 30 8.45 5.41 -7.95
C HIS A 30 9.24 5.33 -6.63
N GLU A 31 9.67 6.49 -6.13
CA GLU A 31 10.38 6.58 -4.84
C GLU A 31 9.48 6.09 -3.68
N MET A 32 10.08 5.35 -2.74
CA MET A 32 9.40 4.81 -1.56
C MET A 32 10.03 5.38 -0.29
N MET A 33 9.25 5.43 0.78
CA MET A 33 9.64 5.76 2.16
C MET A 33 10.08 7.21 2.40
N TRP A 34 10.43 7.97 1.36
CA TRP A 34 10.87 9.35 1.48
C TRP A 34 9.79 10.24 2.10
N GLY A 35 10.20 11.07 3.07
CA GLY A 35 9.34 12.06 3.70
C GLY A 35 8.58 11.56 4.94
N ILE A 36 8.56 10.25 5.22
CA ILE A 36 7.92 9.70 6.43
C ILE A 36 8.52 10.37 7.67
N THR A 37 7.68 10.89 8.57
CA THR A 37 8.10 11.60 9.80
C THR A 37 7.79 10.85 11.09
N ALA A 38 6.95 9.83 11.03
CA ALA A 38 6.62 8.93 12.14
C ALA A 38 6.81 7.46 11.73
N TRP A 39 8.03 7.12 11.31
CA TRP A 39 8.33 5.80 10.77
C TRP A 39 8.11 4.65 11.76
N ILE A 40 7.50 3.56 11.28
CA ILE A 40 7.14 2.38 12.08
C ILE A 40 8.24 1.31 12.15
N LEU A 41 9.48 1.66 11.78
CA LEU A 41 10.68 0.81 11.78
C LEU A 41 10.62 -0.39 10.82
N ARG A 42 9.94 -0.23 9.69
CA ARG A 42 9.79 -1.23 8.61
C ARG A 42 10.38 -0.71 7.30
N VAL A 43 11.03 -1.57 6.54
CA VAL A 43 11.66 -1.24 5.25
C VAL A 43 11.02 -2.06 4.14
N PRO A 44 10.94 -1.55 2.90
CA PRO A 44 10.30 -2.28 1.82
C PRO A 44 11.23 -3.39 1.32
N ILE A 45 10.75 -4.62 1.42
CA ILE A 45 11.36 -5.85 0.91
C ILE A 45 10.40 -6.50 -0.09
N PRO A 46 10.88 -6.92 -1.26
CA PRO A 46 10.06 -7.59 -2.25
C PRO A 46 9.22 -8.73 -1.66
N PHE A 47 7.92 -8.76 -1.97
CA PHE A 47 7.04 -9.89 -1.72
C PHE A 47 6.47 -10.37 -3.05
N ARG A 48 6.68 -11.66 -3.35
CA ARG A 48 6.26 -12.25 -4.62
C ARG A 48 4.79 -12.65 -4.55
N TYR A 49 3.94 -11.94 -5.28
CA TYR A 49 2.54 -12.31 -5.51
C TYR A 49 2.45 -13.06 -6.83
N THR A 50 2.89 -14.31 -6.86
CA THR A 50 2.93 -15.15 -8.07
C THR A 50 2.38 -16.56 -7.81
N GLY A 51 1.96 -17.25 -8.86
CA GLY A 51 1.42 -18.60 -8.78
C GLY A 51 0.22 -18.70 -7.83
N GLU A 52 0.34 -19.53 -6.78
CA GLU A 52 -0.74 -19.69 -5.78
C GLU A 52 -0.99 -18.42 -4.95
N ARG A 53 -0.01 -17.50 -4.90
CA ARG A 53 -0.09 -16.17 -4.26
C ARG A 53 -0.37 -15.03 -5.24
N ALA A 54 -0.74 -15.33 -6.48
CA ALA A 54 -1.21 -14.29 -7.41
C ALA A 54 -2.50 -13.67 -6.87
N TRP A 55 -2.68 -12.37 -7.07
CA TRP A 55 -3.95 -11.71 -6.78
C TRP A 55 -5.04 -12.28 -7.67
N LYS A 56 -6.15 -12.72 -7.08
CA LYS A 56 -7.30 -13.24 -7.81
C LYS A 56 -8.45 -12.26 -7.67
N ILE A 57 -8.74 -11.53 -8.73
CA ILE A 57 -9.77 -10.49 -8.74
C ILE A 57 -10.96 -10.99 -9.57
N PRO A 58 -12.17 -11.12 -9.00
CA PRO A 58 -13.36 -11.49 -9.76
C PRO A 58 -13.59 -10.57 -10.97
N ARG A 59 -13.89 -11.16 -12.13
CA ARG A 59 -14.18 -10.38 -13.35
C ARG A 59 -15.62 -9.90 -13.42
N ASP A 60 -16.50 -10.57 -12.68
CA ASP A 60 -17.92 -10.26 -12.55
C ASP A 60 -18.25 -10.18 -11.05
N PRO A 61 -18.21 -8.98 -10.44
CA PRO A 61 -18.47 -8.81 -9.02
C PRO A 61 -19.91 -9.22 -8.67
N HIS A 62 -20.05 -9.97 -7.58
CA HIS A 62 -21.37 -10.30 -7.06
C HIS A 62 -21.84 -9.21 -6.09
N TRP A 63 -22.71 -8.33 -6.57
CA TRP A 63 -23.20 -7.18 -5.81
C TRP A 63 -24.19 -7.59 -4.71
N LEU A 64 -24.02 -7.02 -3.52
CA LEU A 64 -24.80 -7.26 -2.32
C LEU A 64 -25.87 -6.17 -2.13
N GLU A 65 -27.02 -6.56 -1.56
CA GLU A 65 -28.06 -5.62 -1.13
C GLU A 65 -27.65 -4.82 0.12
N ALA A 66 -26.76 -5.38 0.94
CA ALA A 66 -26.18 -4.73 2.11
C ALA A 66 -24.65 -4.79 2.00
N HIS A 67 -23.97 -3.70 2.35
CA HIS A 67 -22.51 -3.63 2.28
C HIS A 67 -21.83 -4.52 3.32
N ALA A 68 -20.64 -5.01 2.98
CA ALA A 68 -19.73 -5.71 3.87
C ALA A 68 -18.67 -4.75 4.42
N ALA A 69 -18.32 -4.89 5.69
CA ALA A 69 -17.30 -4.04 6.31
C ALA A 69 -15.93 -4.24 5.67
N ALA A 70 -15.17 -3.17 5.47
CA ALA A 70 -13.73 -3.28 5.28
C ALA A 70 -13.04 -3.57 6.62
N HIS A 71 -11.81 -4.12 6.55
CA HIS A 71 -11.01 -4.40 7.72
C HIS A 71 -9.64 -3.74 7.58
N ALA A 72 -9.15 -3.21 8.69
CA ALA A 72 -7.81 -2.62 8.78
C ALA A 72 -6.67 -3.65 8.75
N ARG A 73 -7.01 -4.94 8.87
CA ARG A 73 -6.05 -6.02 8.72
C ARG A 73 -5.91 -6.42 7.26
N GLY A 74 -4.70 -6.27 6.74
CA GLY A 74 -4.31 -6.74 5.42
C GLY A 74 -4.81 -5.86 4.27
N PRO A 75 -4.50 -6.28 3.03
CA PRO A 75 -4.91 -5.57 1.82
C PRO A 75 -6.44 -5.55 1.67
N ILE A 76 -6.98 -4.41 1.28
CA ILE A 76 -8.40 -4.22 0.92
C ILE A 76 -8.62 -4.11 -0.60
N ALA A 77 -7.55 -3.79 -1.32
CA ALA A 77 -7.55 -3.67 -2.76
C ALA A 77 -6.15 -3.83 -3.33
N MET A 78 -6.08 -3.80 -4.66
CA MET A 78 -4.86 -3.85 -5.43
C MET A 78 -4.80 -2.68 -6.41
N ALA A 79 -3.72 -1.90 -6.38
CA ALA A 79 -3.47 -0.87 -7.37
C ALA A 79 -3.01 -1.48 -8.70
N VAL A 80 -3.18 -0.76 -9.80
CA VAL A 80 -2.87 -1.27 -11.15
C VAL A 80 -1.37 -1.44 -11.43
N ASN A 81 -0.51 -0.93 -10.55
CA ASN A 81 0.93 -1.20 -10.58
C ASN A 81 1.34 -2.44 -9.76
N GLY A 82 0.38 -3.19 -9.19
CA GLY A 82 0.66 -4.41 -8.44
C GLY A 82 0.96 -4.19 -6.95
N VAL A 83 0.83 -2.97 -6.45
CA VAL A 83 1.02 -2.62 -5.04
C VAL A 83 -0.30 -2.76 -4.28
N PRO A 84 -0.33 -3.45 -3.13
CA PRO A 84 -1.51 -3.52 -2.28
C PRO A 84 -1.98 -2.15 -1.78
N ILE A 85 -3.29 -2.02 -1.61
CA ILE A 85 -3.94 -0.89 -0.94
C ILE A 85 -4.49 -1.41 0.37
N TYR A 86 -4.08 -0.78 1.46
CA TYR A 86 -4.53 -1.03 2.83
C TYR A 86 -5.47 0.08 3.26
N HIS A 87 -6.20 -0.21 4.34
CA HIS A 87 -7.05 0.78 4.97
C HIS A 87 -6.22 1.78 5.80
N PHE A 88 -6.68 3.03 5.96
CA PHE A 88 -5.95 4.08 6.70
C PHE A 88 -5.79 3.81 8.21
N ASP A 89 -6.72 3.06 8.82
CA ASP A 89 -6.69 2.76 10.26
C ASP A 89 -5.62 1.71 10.59
N LYS A 90 -4.68 2.04 11.49
CA LYS A 90 -3.57 1.16 11.86
C LYS A 90 -3.90 0.07 12.88
N ARG A 91 -5.15 -0.05 13.35
CA ARG A 91 -5.57 -1.09 14.29
C ARG A 91 -6.06 -2.32 13.53
N PRO A 92 -5.37 -3.47 13.58
CA PRO A 92 -5.73 -4.62 12.77
C PRO A 92 -7.11 -5.22 13.11
N ASP A 93 -7.56 -5.10 14.36
CA ASP A 93 -8.78 -5.75 14.83
C ASP A 93 -10.05 -4.89 14.68
N VAL A 94 -9.98 -3.81 13.88
CA VAL A 94 -11.13 -2.91 13.67
C VAL A 94 -11.79 -3.19 12.32
N ALA A 95 -13.10 -3.40 12.39
CA ALA A 95 -14.00 -3.40 11.24
C ALA A 95 -14.53 -1.98 11.00
N LEU A 96 -14.66 -1.62 9.73
CA LEU A 96 -15.23 -0.35 9.28
C LEU A 96 -16.64 -0.60 8.81
N ASP A 97 -17.50 -0.82 9.80
CA ASP A 97 -18.94 -0.91 9.64
C ASP A 97 -19.61 0.37 10.18
N ASP A 98 -20.94 0.39 10.20
CA ASP A 98 -21.75 1.50 10.71
C ASP A 98 -21.44 1.89 12.17
N SER A 99 -20.74 1.04 12.94
CA SER A 99 -20.33 1.31 14.32
C SER A 99 -18.94 1.94 14.44
N TYR A 100 -18.20 2.05 13.33
CA TYR A 100 -16.86 2.63 13.30
C TYR A 100 -16.89 4.09 13.75
N VAL A 101 -15.94 4.43 14.62
CA VAL A 101 -15.71 5.79 15.08
C VAL A 101 -14.31 6.21 14.65
N TYR A 102 -14.26 7.17 13.74
CA TYR A 102 -13.02 7.77 13.29
C TYR A 102 -12.27 8.44 14.45
N ASP A 103 -10.96 8.22 14.49
CA ASP A 103 -10.04 8.87 15.41
C ASP A 103 -8.69 9.05 14.72
N SER A 104 -8.29 10.30 14.48
CA SER A 104 -7.09 10.65 13.72
C SER A 104 -5.79 10.11 14.32
N LYS A 105 -5.79 9.69 15.60
CA LYS A 105 -4.63 9.03 16.22
C LYS A 105 -4.31 7.65 15.61
N TYR A 106 -5.28 7.04 14.94
CA TYR A 106 -5.14 5.74 14.28
C TYR A 106 -4.99 5.85 12.76
N ASP A 107 -5.06 7.05 12.21
CA ASP A 107 -4.97 7.30 10.78
C ASP A 107 -3.50 7.43 10.33
N THR A 108 -3.02 6.48 9.52
CA THR A 108 -1.63 6.43 9.08
C THR A 108 -1.18 7.70 8.34
N ALA A 109 -2.07 8.31 7.54
CA ALA A 109 -1.79 9.57 6.86
C ALA A 109 -1.63 10.72 7.87
N GLN A 110 -2.60 10.87 8.79
CA GLN A 110 -2.59 11.95 9.79
C GLN A 110 -1.47 11.81 10.82
N GLN A 111 -0.96 10.60 11.01
CA GLN A 111 0.13 10.31 11.93
C GLN A 111 1.52 10.53 11.31
N GLY A 112 1.61 10.87 10.01
CA GLY A 112 2.89 11.08 9.32
C GLY A 112 3.64 9.77 9.04
N GLU A 113 2.92 8.65 8.95
CA GLU A 113 3.48 7.31 8.76
C GLU A 113 3.67 6.95 7.27
N LEU A 114 3.20 7.80 6.35
CA LEU A 114 3.24 7.60 4.90
C LEU A 114 4.29 8.45 4.20
N ASP A 115 4.86 7.90 3.14
CA ASP A 115 5.71 8.64 2.22
C ASP A 115 4.89 9.59 1.33
N HIS A 116 5.59 10.43 0.56
CA HIS A 116 4.94 11.38 -0.34
C HIS A 116 4.06 10.74 -1.42
N CYS A 117 4.20 9.44 -1.70
CA CYS A 117 3.37 8.72 -2.66
C CYS A 117 2.13 8.09 -2.02
N GLY A 118 1.95 8.24 -0.70
CA GLY A 118 0.78 7.77 0.03
C GLY A 118 0.90 6.34 0.56
N GLY A 119 2.11 5.79 0.64
CA GLY A 119 2.36 4.43 1.11
C GLY A 119 3.49 4.31 2.12
N HIS A 120 3.67 3.10 2.64
CA HIS A 120 4.81 2.76 3.49
C HIS A 120 5.07 1.24 3.52
N ALA A 121 6.14 0.83 4.21
CA ALA A 121 6.40 -0.58 4.49
C ALA A 121 5.65 -1.07 5.75
N GLY A 122 4.91 -2.18 5.62
CA GLY A 122 4.13 -2.83 6.66
C GLY A 122 4.92 -3.77 7.57
N GLN A 123 4.20 -4.46 8.46
CA GLN A 123 4.81 -5.43 9.38
C GLN A 123 5.50 -6.59 8.66
N GLY A 124 5.01 -6.98 7.48
CA GLY A 124 5.62 -7.98 6.61
C GLY A 124 6.79 -7.47 5.78
N GLU A 125 7.23 -6.23 6.02
CA GLU A 125 8.20 -5.48 5.21
C GLU A 125 7.70 -5.29 3.76
N ASP A 126 6.40 -5.44 3.49
CA ASP A 126 5.75 -5.20 2.20
C ASP A 126 5.41 -3.72 2.04
N TYR A 127 5.61 -3.15 0.85
CA TYR A 127 5.18 -1.78 0.58
C TYR A 127 3.70 -1.75 0.16
N HIS A 128 2.92 -0.81 0.69
CA HIS A 128 1.52 -0.64 0.33
C HIS A 128 1.04 0.79 0.51
N TYR A 129 -0.03 1.15 -0.21
CA TYR A 129 -0.69 2.45 -0.08
C TYR A 129 -1.79 2.45 0.98
N HIS A 130 -2.05 3.60 1.58
CA HIS A 130 -3.21 3.82 2.48
C HIS A 130 -4.20 4.87 1.95
N ILE A 131 -3.74 5.68 1.00
CA ILE A 131 -4.50 6.77 0.37
C ILE A 131 -4.41 6.64 -1.16
N ALA A 132 -4.87 7.65 -1.89
CA ALA A 132 -4.65 7.72 -3.34
C ALA A 132 -3.16 7.52 -3.67
N PRO A 133 -2.79 6.56 -4.53
CA PRO A 133 -1.41 6.35 -4.95
C PRO A 133 -0.99 7.46 -5.93
N VAL A 134 -0.73 8.66 -5.42
CA VAL A 134 -0.57 9.87 -6.26
C VAL A 134 0.58 9.76 -7.27
N CYS A 135 1.68 9.09 -6.90
CA CYS A 135 2.81 8.87 -7.82
C CYS A 135 2.50 7.87 -8.94
N LEU A 136 1.51 6.97 -8.76
CA LEU A 136 1.04 6.09 -9.83
C LEU A 136 0.46 6.91 -11.00
N LEU A 137 -0.09 8.08 -10.71
CA LEU A 137 -0.78 8.94 -11.67
C LEU A 137 0.17 9.61 -12.67
N ASP A 138 1.48 9.68 -12.38
CA ASP A 138 2.49 10.23 -13.31
C ASP A 138 2.54 9.44 -14.64
N HIS A 139 2.09 8.19 -14.60
CA HIS A 139 2.14 7.24 -15.72
C HIS A 139 0.78 6.63 -16.05
N HIS A 140 -0.31 7.09 -15.40
CA HIS A 140 -1.63 6.47 -15.54
C HIS A 140 -2.68 7.42 -16.11
N ASP A 141 -3.58 6.85 -16.90
CA ASP A 141 -4.73 7.58 -17.43
C ASP A 141 -5.81 7.69 -16.34
N LEU A 142 -6.13 8.92 -15.95
CA LEU A 142 -7.08 9.23 -14.89
C LEU A 142 -8.53 8.82 -15.21
N ASP A 143 -8.85 8.58 -16.48
CA ASP A 143 -10.15 8.04 -16.90
C ASP A 143 -10.25 6.52 -16.71
N GLN A 144 -9.15 5.85 -16.34
CA GLN A 144 -9.10 4.42 -16.07
C GLN A 144 -9.09 4.13 -14.56
N PRO A 145 -9.56 2.94 -14.12
CA PRO A 145 -9.40 2.53 -12.74
C PRO A 145 -7.92 2.57 -12.32
N ILE A 146 -7.64 3.05 -11.12
CA ILE A 146 -6.32 3.01 -10.48
C ILE A 146 -6.12 1.72 -9.67
N GLY A 147 -7.18 0.96 -9.46
CA GLY A 147 -7.14 -0.29 -8.70
C GLY A 147 -8.44 -1.06 -8.77
N TYR A 148 -8.42 -2.22 -8.15
CA TYR A 148 -9.57 -3.11 -7.99
C TYR A 148 -9.65 -3.59 -6.54
N THR A 149 -10.87 -3.68 -6.01
CA THR A 149 -11.13 -4.32 -4.73
C THR A 149 -10.91 -5.83 -4.83
N LEU A 150 -10.83 -6.51 -3.69
CA LEU A 150 -10.73 -7.98 -3.66
C LEU A 150 -11.96 -8.68 -4.26
N GLY A 151 -13.13 -8.03 -4.28
CA GLY A 151 -14.34 -8.56 -4.92
C GLY A 151 -14.52 -8.11 -6.39
N GLY A 152 -13.59 -7.36 -6.95
CA GLY A 152 -13.58 -6.95 -8.37
C GLY A 152 -14.23 -5.61 -8.68
N GLY A 153 -14.64 -4.85 -7.66
CA GLY A 153 -15.08 -3.46 -7.80
C GLY A 153 -13.94 -2.58 -8.30
N LYS A 154 -14.25 -1.62 -9.17
CA LYS A 154 -13.25 -0.70 -9.74
C LYS A 154 -13.04 0.49 -8.82
N ILE A 155 -11.79 0.89 -8.64
CA ILE A 155 -11.40 2.09 -7.90
C ILE A 155 -10.88 3.10 -8.90
N PHE A 156 -11.51 4.26 -8.98
CA PHE A 156 -11.08 5.39 -9.80
C PHE A 156 -10.37 6.42 -8.93
N TYR A 157 -9.53 7.23 -9.56
CA TYR A 157 -9.04 8.43 -8.89
C TYR A 157 -10.18 9.46 -8.83
N GLY A 158 -10.50 9.96 -7.64
CA GLY A 158 -11.46 11.05 -7.44
C GLY A 158 -10.73 12.35 -7.13
N THR A 159 -10.15 12.44 -5.94
CA THR A 159 -9.22 13.51 -5.56
C THR A 159 -7.96 12.93 -4.89
N GLY A 160 -6.92 13.76 -4.82
CA GLY A 160 -5.68 13.47 -4.09
C GLY A 160 -5.82 13.72 -2.59
N ALA A 161 -4.68 13.71 -1.89
CA ALA A 161 -4.58 14.07 -0.48
C ALA A 161 -4.09 15.53 -0.34
N ASP A 162 -3.38 15.89 0.74
CA ASP A 162 -2.91 17.25 0.97
C ASP A 162 -1.65 17.61 0.17
N ASP A 163 -1.16 18.85 0.33
CA ASP A 163 -0.01 19.39 -0.40
C ASP A 163 1.30 18.61 -0.16
N TYR A 164 1.37 17.76 0.86
CA TYR A 164 2.54 16.91 1.08
C TYR A 164 2.60 15.76 0.06
N PHE A 165 1.46 15.17 -0.29
CA PHE A 165 1.43 14.02 -1.18
C PHE A 165 1.56 14.43 -2.65
N GLY A 166 2.48 13.78 -3.36
CA GLY A 166 2.83 14.12 -4.74
C GLY A 166 3.28 15.57 -4.90
N GLU A 167 3.80 16.18 -3.83
CA GLU A 167 4.14 17.60 -3.75
C GLU A 167 2.99 18.54 -4.19
N GLY A 168 1.74 18.10 -3.99
CA GLY A 168 0.54 18.84 -4.37
C GLY A 168 0.24 18.87 -5.88
N GLN A 169 0.99 18.14 -6.71
CA GLN A 169 0.80 18.08 -8.17
C GLN A 169 -0.62 17.72 -8.58
N TYR A 170 -1.33 16.96 -7.74
CA TYR A 170 -2.64 16.38 -8.02
C TYR A 170 -3.79 17.08 -7.27
N ASN A 171 -3.54 18.15 -6.51
CA ASN A 171 -4.54 18.76 -5.63
C ASN A 171 -5.63 19.53 -6.37
N ASP A 172 -5.33 20.00 -7.58
CA ASP A 172 -6.30 20.69 -8.44
C ASP A 172 -7.15 19.73 -9.28
N ILE A 173 -6.90 18.42 -9.21
CA ILE A 173 -7.66 17.42 -9.96
C ILE A 173 -8.85 16.93 -9.14
N ASN A 174 -10.03 17.04 -9.74
CA ASN A 174 -11.26 16.48 -9.21
C ASN A 174 -12.00 15.72 -10.31
N ASN A 175 -11.95 14.40 -10.20
CA ASN A 175 -12.61 13.44 -11.08
C ASN A 175 -13.79 12.74 -10.38
N LEU A 176 -14.28 13.31 -9.27
CA LEU A 176 -15.47 12.80 -8.61
C LEU A 176 -16.71 12.96 -9.49
N PRO A 177 -17.68 12.04 -9.39
CA PRO A 177 -18.97 12.18 -10.04
C PRO A 177 -19.74 13.39 -9.52
N ALA A 178 -20.76 13.81 -10.27
CA ALA A 178 -21.63 14.91 -9.84
C ALA A 178 -22.52 14.48 -8.66
N GLU A 179 -22.89 13.20 -8.62
CA GLU A 179 -23.55 12.54 -7.52
C GLU A 179 -22.60 12.38 -6.33
N PRO A 180 -23.07 12.61 -5.09
CA PRO A 180 -22.25 12.38 -3.91
C PRO A 180 -21.92 10.88 -3.76
N LEU A 181 -20.72 10.60 -3.25
CA LEU A 181 -20.36 9.27 -2.81
C LEU A 181 -21.11 8.91 -1.51
N ASP A 182 -21.35 7.62 -1.30
CA ASP A 182 -21.88 7.09 -0.04
C ASP A 182 -20.78 6.84 1.00
N GLU A 183 -21.13 6.21 2.13
CA GLU A 183 -20.21 5.87 3.22
C GLU A 183 -19.08 4.89 2.83
N CYS A 184 -19.24 4.09 1.78
CA CYS A 184 -18.23 3.19 1.27
C CYS A 184 -17.21 3.91 0.36
N ASN A 185 -17.40 5.22 0.14
CA ASN A 185 -16.59 6.08 -0.73
C ASN A 185 -16.72 5.68 -2.21
N GLY A 186 -17.93 5.32 -2.59
CA GLY A 186 -18.28 4.96 -3.95
C GLY A 186 -19.70 5.37 -4.33
N LEU A 187 -20.15 4.87 -5.47
CA LEU A 187 -21.41 5.23 -6.10
C LEU A 187 -21.95 4.02 -6.87
N GLN A 188 -23.24 3.75 -6.71
CA GLN A 188 -23.98 2.86 -7.60
C GLN A 188 -24.30 3.56 -8.92
N LEU A 189 -23.91 2.94 -10.03
CA LEU A 189 -24.18 3.39 -11.39
C LEU A 189 -25.58 3.00 -11.86
N ALA A 190 -26.07 3.65 -12.91
CA ALA A 190 -27.41 3.43 -13.45
C ALA A 190 -27.65 2.01 -14.00
N ASP A 191 -26.60 1.26 -14.32
CA ASP A 191 -26.66 -0.13 -14.75
C ASP A 191 -26.67 -1.13 -13.57
N GLY A 192 -26.63 -0.63 -12.33
CA GLY A 192 -26.63 -1.42 -11.10
C GLY A 192 -25.24 -1.80 -10.60
N SER A 193 -24.19 -1.59 -11.39
CA SER A 193 -22.81 -1.79 -10.94
C SER A 193 -22.39 -0.72 -9.93
N TYR A 194 -21.30 -0.97 -9.21
CA TYR A 194 -20.78 -0.06 -8.19
C TYR A 194 -19.30 0.25 -8.44
N VAL A 195 -18.89 1.49 -8.19
CA VAL A 195 -17.51 1.97 -8.37
C VAL A 195 -17.06 2.80 -7.17
N TYR A 196 -15.78 2.71 -6.84
CA TYR A 196 -15.12 3.43 -5.76
C TYR A 196 -14.33 4.60 -6.31
N TYR A 197 -14.12 5.63 -5.50
CA TYR A 197 -13.26 6.76 -5.83
C TYR A 197 -12.30 7.05 -4.69
N THR A 198 -11.11 7.55 -5.01
CA THR A 198 -10.26 8.13 -3.96
C THR A 198 -10.77 9.50 -3.53
N THR A 199 -10.58 9.84 -2.26
CA THR A 199 -10.96 11.14 -1.70
C THR A 199 -9.86 11.71 -0.82
N HIS A 200 -9.90 13.03 -0.62
CA HIS A 200 -8.96 13.76 0.24
C HIS A 200 -9.19 13.49 1.72
N GLU A 201 -10.40 13.12 2.10
CA GLU A 201 -10.78 12.84 3.48
C GLU A 201 -10.99 11.33 3.67
N PRO A 202 -10.91 10.81 4.91
CA PRO A 202 -11.24 9.43 5.19
C PRO A 202 -12.62 9.04 4.62
N PRO A 203 -12.75 7.84 4.02
CA PRO A 203 -11.81 6.72 4.15
C PRO A 203 -10.69 6.70 3.10
N TYR A 204 -10.50 7.77 2.32
CA TYR A 204 -9.49 7.95 1.26
C TYR A 204 -9.61 7.02 0.05
N THR A 205 -10.01 5.77 0.24
CA THR A 205 -10.16 4.74 -0.80
C THR A 205 -11.49 4.00 -0.64
N ILE A 206 -11.53 2.90 0.13
CA ILE A 206 -12.72 2.06 0.32
C ILE A 206 -13.11 2.07 1.81
N GLY A 207 -14.34 2.46 2.11
CA GLY A 207 -14.92 2.37 3.46
C GLY A 207 -15.58 1.02 3.75
N CYS A 208 -16.23 0.44 2.73
CA CYS A 208 -16.93 -0.85 2.78
C CYS A 208 -17.12 -1.42 1.36
N TYR A 209 -17.52 -2.68 1.26
CA TYR A 209 -17.71 -3.39 0.00
C TYR A 209 -19.18 -3.52 -0.39
N HIS A 210 -19.51 -3.19 -1.64
CA HIS A 210 -20.83 -3.47 -2.21
C HIS A 210 -20.86 -4.81 -2.95
N GLU A 211 -19.73 -5.47 -3.06
CA GLU A 211 -19.56 -6.80 -3.62
C GLU A 211 -19.17 -7.83 -2.56
N GLU A 212 -19.44 -9.10 -2.86
CA GLU A 212 -18.95 -10.22 -2.07
C GLU A 212 -17.41 -10.29 -2.13
N VAL A 213 -16.79 -10.34 -0.94
CA VAL A 213 -15.34 -10.50 -0.79
C VAL A 213 -15.03 -11.88 -0.23
N ASP A 214 -14.27 -12.67 -0.98
CA ASP A 214 -13.66 -13.90 -0.47
C ASP A 214 -12.36 -13.55 0.27
N TRP A 215 -12.45 -13.47 1.60
CA TRP A 215 -11.31 -13.17 2.45
C TRP A 215 -10.19 -14.23 2.39
N ALA A 216 -10.45 -15.43 1.85
CA ALA A 216 -9.38 -16.40 1.59
C ALA A 216 -8.44 -15.96 0.46
N LEU A 217 -8.82 -14.95 -0.32
CA LEU A 217 -8.00 -14.33 -1.37
C LEU A 217 -7.14 -13.17 -0.84
N GLN A 218 -7.31 -12.77 0.42
CA GLN A 218 -6.48 -11.76 1.05
C GLN A 218 -5.10 -12.37 1.38
N ILE A 219 -4.04 -11.74 0.87
CA ILE A 219 -2.67 -12.22 1.06
C ILE A 219 -1.96 -11.24 2.00
N GLU A 220 -1.72 -11.66 3.24
CA GLU A 220 -1.00 -10.88 4.26
C GLU A 220 0.44 -11.40 4.39
N PRO A 221 1.46 -10.61 3.99
CA PRO A 221 2.86 -10.97 4.24
C PRO A 221 3.15 -11.13 5.73
N HIS A 222 3.72 -12.26 6.13
CA HIS A 222 4.12 -12.50 7.52
C HIS A 222 5.22 -11.55 7.98
N GLN A 223 5.20 -11.21 9.27
CA GLN A 223 6.24 -10.39 9.88
C GLN A 223 7.62 -11.06 9.74
N MET A 224 8.58 -10.33 9.19
CA MET A 224 9.94 -10.85 8.93
C MET A 224 10.87 -10.74 10.14
N ARG A 225 10.72 -9.70 10.94
CA ARG A 225 11.61 -9.39 12.07
C ARG A 225 10.91 -8.64 13.19
N ASP A 226 11.47 -8.67 14.38
CA ASP A 226 11.05 -7.79 15.46
C ASP A 226 11.51 -6.33 15.21
N LEU A 227 10.84 -5.38 15.87
CA LEU A 227 11.24 -3.98 15.88
C LEU A 227 12.52 -3.86 16.72
N GLY A 228 13.68 -3.94 16.05
CA GLY A 228 15.02 -4.02 16.67
C GLY A 228 15.50 -2.74 17.40
N GLN A 229 16.80 -2.46 17.32
CA GLN A 229 17.52 -1.55 18.23
C GLN A 229 17.10 -0.07 18.20
N PHE A 230 16.46 0.42 17.14
CA PHE A 230 16.28 1.87 16.95
C PHE A 230 15.14 2.50 17.77
N GLY A 231 14.24 1.70 18.35
CA GLY A 231 13.11 2.21 19.16
C GLY A 231 12.13 3.07 18.35
N ARG A 232 10.88 3.20 18.78
CA ARG A 232 9.85 3.99 18.08
C ARG A 232 10.01 5.50 18.30
N ASN A 233 11.24 6.02 18.25
CA ASN A 233 11.44 7.47 18.30
C ASN A 233 10.90 8.08 17.00
N ALA A 234 10.38 9.31 17.08
CA ALA A 234 10.01 10.06 15.88
C ALA A 234 11.22 10.11 14.94
N THR A 235 11.04 9.63 13.73
CA THR A 235 12.12 9.38 12.78
C THR A 235 11.70 9.90 11.41
N GLU A 236 12.57 10.73 10.83
CA GLU A 236 12.42 11.28 9.49
C GLU A 236 13.21 10.40 8.51
N ILE A 237 12.53 9.81 7.54
CA ILE A 237 13.20 9.10 6.44
C ILE A 237 13.66 10.10 5.40
N ILE A 238 14.97 10.10 5.14
CA ILE A 238 15.62 11.03 4.21
C ILE A 238 15.68 10.44 2.80
N SER A 239 15.94 9.14 2.68
CA SER A 239 15.98 8.47 1.39
C SER A 239 15.96 6.95 1.53
N LEU A 240 15.50 6.28 0.49
CA LEU A 240 15.77 4.88 0.23
C LEU A 240 16.48 4.79 -1.13
N THR A 241 17.67 4.20 -1.14
CA THR A 241 18.44 3.99 -2.36
C THR A 241 18.63 2.51 -2.60
N VAL A 242 18.65 2.11 -3.87
CA VAL A 242 18.92 0.74 -4.31
C VAL A 242 20.09 0.81 -5.29
N ASP A 243 21.19 0.14 -4.96
CA ASP A 243 22.38 -0.01 -5.80
C ASP A 243 22.62 -1.51 -5.98
N ASP A 244 22.45 -2.01 -7.20
CA ASP A 244 22.26 -3.44 -7.51
C ASP A 244 21.16 -4.08 -6.63
N GLU A 245 21.54 -4.96 -5.71
CA GLU A 245 20.62 -5.60 -4.74
C GLU A 245 20.72 -5.02 -3.33
N VAL A 246 21.62 -4.05 -3.12
CA VAL A 246 21.87 -3.43 -1.81
C VAL A 246 20.96 -2.23 -1.64
N ARG A 247 20.15 -2.27 -0.60
CA ARG A 247 19.23 -1.20 -0.22
C ARG A 247 19.78 -0.44 0.96
N THR A 248 19.76 0.89 0.89
CA THR A 248 20.16 1.78 1.99
C THR A 248 19.03 2.75 2.31
N LEU A 249 18.43 2.59 3.48
CA LEU A 249 17.48 3.52 4.06
C LEU A 249 18.25 4.49 4.99
N LEU A 250 18.23 5.78 4.68
CA LEU A 250 18.83 6.84 5.48
C LEU A 250 17.75 7.57 6.27
N PHE A 251 17.99 7.80 7.56
CA PHE A 251 17.00 8.45 8.43
C PHE A 251 17.64 9.25 9.56
N LYS A 252 16.89 10.21 10.10
CA LYS A 252 17.23 10.96 11.31
C LYS A 252 16.38 10.51 12.48
N THR A 253 16.98 10.43 13.66
CA THR A 253 16.25 10.31 14.92
C THR A 253 15.67 11.66 15.35
N ASP A 254 14.81 11.64 16.37
CA ASP A 254 14.29 12.81 17.08
C ASP A 254 15.40 13.75 17.62
N ARG A 255 16.59 13.21 17.86
CA ARG A 255 17.79 13.96 18.27
C ARG A 255 18.59 14.54 17.11
N GLY A 256 18.16 14.31 15.87
CA GLY A 256 18.85 14.72 14.65
C GLY A 256 20.06 13.86 14.29
N GLU A 257 20.21 12.69 14.90
CA GLU A 257 21.32 11.78 14.61
C GLU A 257 21.05 11.07 13.28
N LEU A 258 22.05 11.05 12.40
CA LEU A 258 21.94 10.40 11.09
C LEU A 258 22.31 8.92 11.21
N ASN A 259 21.37 8.06 10.81
CA ASN A 259 21.46 6.61 10.93
C ASN A 259 21.10 5.95 9.59
N ALA A 260 21.49 4.70 9.40
CA ALA A 260 21.14 3.95 8.20
C ALA A 260 20.76 2.50 8.51
N ILE A 261 19.86 1.95 7.70
CA ILE A 261 19.70 0.50 7.54
C ILE A 261 20.21 0.13 6.15
N VAL A 262 21.24 -0.70 6.11
CA VAL A 262 21.73 -1.29 4.87
C VAL A 262 21.30 -2.75 4.82
N TYR A 263 20.60 -3.17 3.79
CA TYR A 263 20.04 -4.52 3.70
C TYR A 263 20.08 -5.07 2.28
N GLN A 264 20.23 -6.38 2.16
CA GLN A 264 20.39 -7.08 0.88
C GLN A 264 19.89 -8.53 0.98
N PRO A 265 19.59 -9.21 -0.14
CA PRO A 265 19.25 -10.62 -0.13
C PRO A 265 20.33 -11.47 0.54
N SER A 266 19.91 -12.43 1.36
CA SER A 266 20.80 -13.32 2.11
C SER A 266 20.95 -14.66 1.39
N THR A 267 22.14 -15.26 1.49
CA THR A 267 22.37 -16.63 1.02
C THR A 267 21.67 -17.70 1.88
N ALA A 268 21.06 -17.31 3.01
CA ALA A 268 20.35 -18.22 3.90
C ALA A 268 19.05 -18.78 3.30
N GLY A 269 18.44 -18.08 2.34
CA GLY A 269 17.20 -18.52 1.70
C GLY A 269 16.57 -17.47 0.79
N PRO A 270 15.58 -17.85 -0.03
CA PRO A 270 14.98 -16.98 -1.04
C PRO A 270 14.16 -15.81 -0.48
N ASP A 271 13.73 -15.88 0.79
CA ASP A 271 13.02 -14.80 1.48
C ASP A 271 13.74 -14.38 2.77
N CYS A 272 15.07 -14.45 2.73
CA CYS A 272 15.97 -14.04 3.80
C CYS A 272 16.77 -12.81 3.38
N TRP A 273 16.98 -11.88 4.32
CA TRP A 273 17.69 -10.63 4.10
C TRP A 273 18.70 -10.39 5.22
N ASP A 274 19.87 -9.89 4.86
CA ASP A 274 20.93 -9.51 5.79
C ASP A 274 20.85 -8.00 6.05
N PHE A 275 20.76 -7.58 7.31
CA PHE A 275 20.57 -6.18 7.72
C PHE A 275 21.73 -5.67 8.56
N GLN A 276 22.18 -4.46 8.25
CA GLN A 276 23.12 -3.70 9.06
C GLN A 276 22.41 -2.45 9.60
N PHE A 277 22.19 -2.42 10.91
CA PHE A 277 21.61 -1.29 11.63
C PHE A 277 22.75 -0.36 12.09
N ARG A 278 22.99 0.72 11.35
CA ARG A 278 24.14 1.62 11.53
C ARG A 278 23.74 2.90 12.26
N THR A 279 24.31 3.11 13.46
CA THR A 279 24.22 4.39 14.19
C THR A 279 25.24 5.44 13.74
N ASN A 280 26.18 5.01 12.92
CA ASN A 280 27.10 5.86 12.17
C ASN A 280 27.10 5.36 10.73
N VAL A 281 26.59 6.16 9.81
CA VAL A 281 26.36 5.77 8.40
C VAL A 281 27.62 5.27 7.69
N ASP A 282 28.78 5.80 8.07
CA ASP A 282 30.09 5.47 7.49
C ASP A 282 30.74 4.23 8.10
N GLN A 283 30.14 3.65 9.15
CA GLN A 283 30.71 2.51 9.88
C GLN A 283 29.85 1.25 9.70
N PRO A 284 30.25 0.32 8.82
CA PRO A 284 29.61 -0.98 8.70
C PRO A 284 29.60 -1.74 10.03
N VAL A 285 28.52 -2.49 10.25
CA VAL A 285 28.36 -3.40 11.40
C VAL A 285 28.13 -4.82 10.90
N ALA A 286 28.27 -5.81 11.78
CA ALA A 286 27.96 -7.19 11.43
C ALA A 286 26.47 -7.30 11.03
N PRO A 287 26.15 -7.97 9.91
CA PRO A 287 24.76 -8.13 9.51
C PRO A 287 24.01 -9.11 10.41
N GLU A 288 22.71 -8.86 10.59
CA GLU A 288 21.75 -9.79 11.15
C GLU A 288 20.89 -10.36 10.03
N THR A 289 20.75 -11.67 9.96
CA THR A 289 19.89 -12.33 8.96
C THR A 289 18.49 -12.53 9.53
N HIS A 290 17.48 -12.07 8.80
CA HIS A 290 16.07 -12.29 9.11
C HIS A 290 15.36 -12.87 7.88
N CYS A 291 14.40 -13.77 8.10
CA CYS A 291 13.68 -14.43 7.02
C CYS A 291 12.17 -14.32 7.25
N ARG A 292 11.41 -14.14 6.18
CA ARG A 292 9.96 -14.29 6.24
C ARG A 292 9.66 -15.78 6.40
N VAL A 293 8.98 -16.14 7.47
CA VAL A 293 8.46 -17.50 7.66
C VAL A 293 7.12 -17.61 6.93
N GLU A 294 6.98 -18.66 6.12
CA GLU A 294 5.70 -19.08 5.53
C GLU A 294 4.74 -19.64 6.59
#